data_AF-A0A3D1JA13-F1
#
_entry.id   AF-A0A3D1JA13-F1
#
_cell.length_a   1.000
_cell.length_b   1.000
_cell.length_c   1.000
_cell.angle_alpha   90.00
_cell.angle_beta   90.00
_cell.angle_gamma   90.00
#
_symmetry.space_group_name_H-M   'P 1'
#
loop_
_entity.id
_entity.type
_entity.pdbx_description
1 polymer ?
#
loop_
_entity_poly.entity_id
_entity_poly.type
_entity_poly.pdbx_seq_one_letter_code
_entity_poly.pdbx_strand_id
1 'polypeptide(L)'
;MIDPTLKAYIQQKIIPIYLQFDASHSPDHVQQVIHNSFEIAANLEVDLDMVYTVAAYHDIGLSGGRKNHETKSKEIVLSDAFLCRYFSNSQ
;
A
#
# COMPACT_ATOMS: atom_id res chain seq x y z
N MET A 1 14.17 7.50 -3.29
CA MET A 1 14.51 6.10 -2.98
C MET A 1 13.65 5.68 -1.82
N ILE A 2 13.09 4.47 -1.82
CA ILE A 2 12.22 4.00 -0.73
C ILE A 2 13.05 3.56 0.47
N ASP A 3 12.60 3.90 1.67
CA ASP A 3 13.24 3.45 2.90
C ASP A 3 13.28 1.91 2.98
N PRO A 4 14.44 1.31 3.31
CA PRO A 4 14.58 -0.14 3.34
C PRO A 4 13.69 -0.83 4.38
N THR A 5 13.43 -0.21 5.53
CA THR A 5 12.61 -0.77 6.60
C THR A 5 11.13 -0.76 6.20
N LEU A 6 10.65 0.34 5.64
CA LEU A 6 9.30 0.43 5.05
C LEU A 6 9.12 -0.61 3.93
N LYS A 7 10.09 -0.68 3.00
CA LYS A 7 10.07 -1.64 1.90
C LYS A 7 9.99 -3.07 2.40
N ALA A 8 10.83 -3.46 3.35
CA ALA A 8 10.82 -4.80 3.92
C ALA A 8 9.49 -5.11 4.61
N TYR A 9 8.92 -4.16 5.36
CA TYR A 9 7.63 -4.33 6.02
C TYR A 9 6.51 -4.58 5.00
N ILE A 10 6.37 -3.71 4.00
CA ILE A 10 5.32 -3.83 2.99
C ILE A 10 5.45 -5.14 2.21
N GLN A 11 6.67 -5.51 1.78
CA GLN A 11 6.91 -6.74 1.05
C GLN A 11 6.61 -8.01 1.87
N GLN A 12 6.87 -8.00 3.18
CA GLN A 12 6.70 -9.18 4.03
C GLN A 12 5.32 -9.29 4.68
N LYS A 13 4.63 -8.16 4.90
CA LYS A 13 3.40 -8.11 5.69
C LYS A 13 2.17 -7.73 4.89
N ILE A 14 2.31 -6.87 3.88
CA ILE A 14 1.18 -6.26 3.18
C ILE A 14 0.91 -6.95 1.85
N ILE A 15 1.92 -7.06 0.99
CA ILE A 15 1.75 -7.68 -0.33
C ILE A 15 1.26 -9.14 -0.25
N PRO A 16 1.73 -9.98 0.68
CA PRO A 16 1.24 -11.36 0.79
C PRO A 16 -0.26 -11.48 1.13
N ILE A 17 -0.90 -10.43 1.66
CA ILE A 17 -2.34 -10.43 1.97
C ILE A 17 -3.16 -10.60 0.69
N TYR A 18 -2.67 -10.12 -0.44
CA TYR A 18 -3.34 -10.22 -1.74
C TYR A 18 -3.37 -11.66 -2.30
N LEU A 19 -2.61 -12.61 -1.72
CA LEU A 19 -2.68 -14.03 -2.09
C LEU A 19 -4.06 -14.66 -1.80
N GLN A 20 -4.86 -14.04 -0.94
CA GLN A 20 -6.20 -14.53 -0.59
C GLN A 20 -7.31 -13.96 -1.50
N PHE A 21 -6.99 -13.03 -2.41
CA PHE A 21 -7.96 -12.38 -3.28
C PHE A 21 -8.07 -13.06 -4.65
N ASP A 22 -8.98 -12.56 -5.48
CA ASP A 22 -9.11 -13.04 -6.85
C ASP A 22 -7.90 -12.61 -7.71
N ALA A 23 -7.78 -13.21 -8.90
CA ALA A 23 -6.64 -12.99 -9.79
C ALA A 23 -6.44 -11.50 -10.17
N SER A 24 -7.52 -10.72 -10.23
CA SER A 24 -7.48 -9.30 -10.55
C SER A 24 -6.88 -8.45 -9.43
N HIS A 25 -6.79 -8.99 -8.21
CA HIS A 25 -6.22 -8.33 -7.04
C HIS A 25 -5.10 -9.19 -6.44
N SER A 26 -4.29 -9.79 -7.31
CA SER A 26 -3.14 -10.61 -6.92
C SER A 26 -1.91 -9.76 -6.54
N PRO A 27 -0.87 -10.34 -5.91
CA PRO A 27 0.38 -9.63 -5.67
C PRO A 27 1.00 -9.00 -6.93
N ASP A 28 0.89 -9.67 -8.08
CA ASP A 28 1.40 -9.16 -9.36
C ASP A 28 0.69 -7.87 -9.79
N HIS A 29 -0.64 -7.82 -9.59
CA HIS A 29 -1.41 -6.60 -9.80
C HIS A 29 -0.90 -5.46 -8.93
N VAL A 30 -0.67 -5.70 -7.64
CA VAL A 30 -0.16 -4.68 -6.71
C VAL A 30 1.23 -4.18 -7.12
N GLN A 31 2.12 -5.08 -7.58
CA GLN A 31 3.44 -4.66 -8.09
C GLN A 31 3.32 -3.76 -9.32
N GLN A 32 2.37 -4.07 -10.23
CA GLN A 32 2.10 -3.22 -11.39
C GLN A 32 1.58 -1.84 -10.97
N VAL A 33 0.66 -1.78 -10.00
CA VAL A 33 0.16 -0.50 -9.44
C VAL A 33 1.33 0.31 -8.86
N ILE A 34 2.18 -0.30 -8.03
CA ILE A 34 3.37 0.35 -7.45
C ILE A 34 4.29 0.90 -8.55
N HIS A 35 4.57 0.11 -9.58
CA HIS A 35 5.41 0.53 -10.69
C HIS A 35 4.83 1.75 -11.40
N ASN A 36 3.55 1.69 -11.79
CA ASN A 36 2.86 2.79 -12.47
C ASN A 36 2.81 4.04 -11.58
N SER A 37 2.60 3.89 -10.27
CA SER A 37 2.61 4.99 -9.32
C SER A 37 3.97 5.69 -9.27
N PHE A 38 5.08 4.96 -9.38
CA PHE A 38 6.41 5.56 -9.47
C PHE A 38 6.66 6.25 -10.81
N GLU A 39 6.17 5.71 -11.92
CA GLU A 39 6.28 6.38 -13.22
C GLU A 39 5.55 7.73 -13.21
N ILE A 40 4.36 7.79 -12.60
CA ILE A 40 3.59 9.03 -12.43
C ILE A 40 4.33 10.00 -11.50
N ALA A 41 4.84 9.49 -10.37
CA ALA A 41 5.53 10.31 -9.37
C ALA A 41 6.91 10.82 -9.82
N ALA A 42 7.49 10.27 -10.89
CA ALA A 42 8.85 10.58 -11.35
C ALA A 42 9.09 12.08 -11.61
N ASN A 43 8.05 12.83 -11.98
CA ASN A 43 8.12 14.26 -12.28
C ASN A 43 7.41 15.14 -11.23
N LEU A 44 7.05 14.59 -10.07
CA LEU A 44 6.34 15.28 -9.01
C LEU A 44 7.24 15.44 -7.78
N GLU A 45 7.11 16.57 -7.09
CA GLU A 45 7.74 16.78 -5.79
C GLU A 45 6.84 16.16 -4.70
N VAL A 46 6.94 14.84 -4.54
CA VAL A 46 6.13 14.05 -3.60
C VAL A 46 6.99 13.10 -2.78
N ASP A 47 6.45 12.70 -1.63
CA ASP A 47 7.06 11.65 -0.81
C ASP A 47 6.85 10.26 -1.44
N LEU A 48 7.95 9.68 -1.93
CA LEU A 48 7.92 8.37 -2.58
C LEU A 48 7.59 7.22 -1.61
N ASP A 49 7.88 7.35 -0.32
CA ASP A 49 7.49 6.35 0.69
C ASP A 49 5.97 6.35 0.87
N MET A 50 5.35 7.54 0.85
CA MET A 50 3.90 7.67 0.87
C MET A 50 3.27 7.09 -0.40
N VAL A 51 3.81 7.41 -1.58
CA VAL A 51 3.36 6.84 -2.87
C VAL A 51 3.42 5.32 -2.85
N TYR A 52 4.54 4.76 -2.40
CA TYR A 52 4.73 3.31 -2.28
C TYR A 52 3.73 2.66 -1.32
N THR A 53 3.49 3.30 -0.17
CA THR A 53 2.55 2.83 0.85
C THR A 53 1.12 2.84 0.33
N VAL A 54 0.67 3.96 -0.22
CA VAL A 54 -0.70 4.09 -0.74
C VAL A 54 -0.96 3.07 -1.85
N ALA A 55 -0.02 2.89 -2.78
CA ALA A 55 -0.13 1.90 -3.84
C ALA A 55 -0.25 0.46 -3.28
N ALA A 56 0.54 0.11 -2.26
CA ALA A 56 0.50 -1.21 -1.66
C ALA A 56 -0.78 -1.49 -0.84
N TYR A 57 -1.38 -0.46 -0.24
CA TYR A 57 -2.55 -0.59 0.63
C TYR A 57 -3.90 -0.37 -0.06
N HIS A 58 -3.93 0.10 -1.31
CA HIS A 58 -5.18 0.61 -1.92
C HIS A 58 -6.37 -0.36 -1.79
N ASP A 59 -6.16 -1.66 -1.99
CA ASP A 59 -7.21 -2.68 -2.03
C ASP A 59 -7.12 -3.74 -0.90
N ILE A 60 -6.32 -3.51 0.13
CA ILE A 60 -6.17 -4.43 1.27
C ILE A 60 -7.49 -4.68 2.03
N GLY A 61 -8.42 -3.74 1.98
CA GLY A 61 -9.76 -3.85 2.54
C GLY A 61 -10.65 -4.92 1.90
N LEU A 62 -10.25 -5.50 0.75
CA LEU A 62 -10.97 -6.60 0.08
C LEU A 62 -11.07 -7.86 0.94
N SER A 63 -10.22 -8.02 1.96
CA SER A 63 -10.33 -9.07 2.97
C SER A 63 -11.68 -9.06 3.69
N GLY A 64 -12.31 -7.89 3.80
CA GLY A 64 -13.67 -7.74 4.33
C GLY A 64 -14.78 -7.82 3.28
N GLY A 65 -14.49 -8.20 2.04
CA GLY A 65 -15.41 -8.20 0.90
C GLY A 65 -15.40 -6.90 0.10
N ARG A 66 -15.97 -6.94 -1.11
CA ARG A 66 -15.91 -5.84 -2.10
C ARG A 66 -16.63 -4.56 -1.68
N LYS A 67 -17.68 -4.68 -0.86
CA LYS A 67 -18.47 -3.51 -0.45
C LYS A 67 -17.66 -2.67 0.55
N ASN A 68 -17.44 -1.40 0.20
CA ASN A 68 -16.71 -0.42 0.99
C ASN A 68 -15.24 -0.81 1.26
N HIS A 69 -14.60 -1.54 0.36
CA HIS A 69 -13.22 -2.00 0.55
C HIS A 69 -12.26 -0.82 0.67
N GLU A 70 -12.51 0.31 0.01
CA GLU A 70 -11.72 1.53 0.14
C GLU A 70 -11.79 2.12 1.57
N THR A 71 -12.98 2.07 2.19
CA THR A 71 -13.16 2.50 3.59
C THR A 71 -12.41 1.55 4.53
N LYS A 72 -12.46 0.24 4.27
CA LYS A 72 -11.72 -0.76 5.05
C LYS A 72 -10.21 -0.65 4.86
N SER A 73 -9.72 -0.39 3.65
CA SER A 73 -8.31 -0.12 3.38
C SER A 73 -7.84 1.08 4.20
N LYS A 74 -8.63 2.15 4.25
CA LYS A 74 -8.35 3.30 5.12
C LYS A 74 -8.29 2.92 6.61
N GLU A 75 -9.25 2.14 7.11
CA GLU A 75 -9.23 1.67 8.50
C GLU A 75 -7.98 0.84 8.82
N ILE A 76 -7.55 0.00 7.87
CA ILE A 76 -6.33 -0.80 8.00
C ILE A 76 -5.09 0.10 8.05
N VAL A 77 -4.98 1.09 7.15
CA VAL A 77 -3.88 2.08 7.17
C VAL A 77 -3.82 2.82 8.52
N LEU A 78 -4.97 3.29 9.02
CA LEU A 78 -5.04 4.05 10.28
C LEU A 78 -4.80 3.21 11.54
N SER A 79 -4.93 1.88 11.44
CA SER A 79 -4.69 0.96 12.55
C SER A 79 -3.35 0.22 12.46
N ASP A 80 -2.62 0.36 11.34
CA ASP A 80 -1.31 -0.25 11.18
C ASP A 80 -0.28 0.46 12.06
N ALA A 81 0.10 -0.22 13.16
CA ALA A 81 1.02 0.32 14.15
C ALA A 81 2.45 0.57 13.62
N PHE A 82 2.85 -0.08 12.52
CA PHE A 82 4.11 0.22 11.87
C PHE A 82 3.98 1.55 11.12
N LEU A 83 2.93 1.74 10.32
CA LEU A 83 2.67 3.00 9.60
C LEU A 83 2.52 4.17 10.56
N CYS A 84 1.77 4.02 11.66
CA CYS A 84 1.60 5.09 12.66
C CYS A 84 2.89 5.53 13.34
N ARG A 85 3.92 4.67 13.36
CA ARG A 85 5.25 5.00 13.91
C ARG A 85 6.19 5.53 12.85
N TYR A 86 6.03 5.05 11.61
CA TYR A 86 6.88 5.40 10.48
C TYR A 86 6.52 6.79 9.93
N PHE A 87 5.24 7.03 9.68
CA PHE A 87 4.73 8.30 9.19
C PHE A 87 4.40 9.24 10.35
N SER A 88 4.80 10.50 10.19
CA SER A 88 4.49 11.57 11.14
C SER A 88 3.13 12.20 10.81
N ASN A 89 2.47 12.82 11.79
CA ASN A 89 1.20 13.53 11.58
C ASN A 89 1.30 14.75 10.63
N SER A 90 2.50 15.13 10.19
CA SER A 90 2.74 16.23 9.26
C SER A 90 2.79 15.82 7.79
N GLN A 91 2.59 14.53 7.49
CA GLN A 91 2.44 14.00 6.12
C GLN A 91 0.99 13.96 5.68
#